data_AF-A0A8J9RDQ5-F1
#
_entry.id   AF-A0A8J9RDQ5-F1
#
_cell.length_a   1.000
_cell.length_b   1.000
_cell.length_c   1.000
_cell.angle_alpha   90.00
_cell.angle_beta   90.00
_cell.angle_gamma   90.00
#
_symmetry.space_group_name_H-M   'P 1'
#
loop_
_entity.id
_entity.type
_entity.pdbx_description
1 polymer ?
#
loop_
_entity_poly.entity_id
_entity_poly.type
_entity_poly.pdbx_seq_one_letter_code
_entity_poly.pdbx_strand_id
1 'polypeptide(L)'
;MLCSESLPVNTPEKGVPDCHVGRSTRRSNLKGDVHIAAATPIFAPAAPSILRGARKEELVYKLLSAKKASGKTFTQIAKEVGLTNLYTAQLFHNQTELKPATAAALQAAVPGLTDELVEEMKVSPLRQFDPSIIQEPTVYRLYEAIMLYGESIKAIANEEFGDGIMSAIDMFATVDDVVGSAGEKRMVITLNGKFLPHIEQKTENITARSPKPE
;
A
#
# COMPACT_ATOMS: atom_id res chain seq x y z
N MET A 1 38.04 -41.17 13.18
CA MET A 1 37.56 -42.10 14.21
C MET A 1 36.05 -42.07 14.13
N LEU A 2 35.44 -43.20 13.77
CA LEU A 2 34.01 -43.38 13.56
C LEU A 2 33.22 -43.23 14.86
N CYS A 3 31.99 -42.73 14.79
CA CYS A 3 30.78 -43.53 15.09
C CYS A 3 29.50 -42.72 14.86
N SER A 4 28.75 -43.14 13.85
CA SER A 4 27.33 -42.88 13.65
C SER A 4 26.50 -43.79 14.56
N GLU A 5 25.47 -43.28 15.22
CA GLU A 5 24.38 -44.09 15.76
C GLU A 5 23.04 -43.43 15.46
N SER A 6 22.08 -44.27 15.09
CA SER A 6 20.78 -43.98 14.50
C SER A 6 19.64 -44.42 15.44
N LEU A 7 18.70 -43.50 15.70
CA LEU A 7 17.24 -43.62 15.99
C LEU A 7 16.76 -44.58 17.12
N PRO A 8 15.64 -44.27 17.81
CA PRO A 8 14.32 -44.60 17.25
C PRO A 8 13.20 -43.57 17.43
N VAL A 9 12.26 -43.62 16.48
CA VAL A 9 10.93 -43.01 16.46
C VAL A 9 10.04 -43.64 17.53
N ASN A 10 9.22 -42.83 18.22
CA ASN A 10 8.20 -43.35 19.15
C ASN A 10 6.90 -42.54 19.03
N THR A 11 5.86 -43.17 18.50
CA THR A 11 4.45 -42.74 18.57
C THR A 11 3.72 -43.60 19.61
N PRO A 12 2.66 -43.05 20.24
CA PRO A 12 1.55 -43.90 20.62
C PRO A 12 0.20 -43.31 20.23
N GLU A 13 -0.57 -44.09 19.48
CA GLU A 13 -2.03 -43.98 19.33
C GLU A 13 -2.74 -44.39 20.64
N LYS A 14 -3.69 -43.57 21.11
CA LYS A 14 -4.87 -43.93 21.94
C LYS A 14 -5.90 -42.83 21.66
N GLY A 15 -7.10 -43.04 21.14
CA GLY A 15 -8.15 -43.96 21.56
C GLY A 15 -9.46 -43.14 21.53
N VAL A 16 -10.36 -43.47 20.59
CA VAL A 16 -11.68 -42.82 20.44
C VAL A 16 -12.68 -43.45 21.41
N PRO A 17 -13.52 -42.68 22.12
CA PRO A 17 -14.75 -43.20 22.69
C PRO A 17 -15.97 -42.73 21.89
N ASP A 18 -16.69 -43.72 21.37
CA ASP A 18 -18.07 -43.65 20.86
C ASP A 18 -19.03 -43.32 22.02
N CYS A 19 -19.96 -42.39 21.82
CA CYS A 19 -21.01 -42.06 22.79
C CYS A 19 -22.32 -41.70 22.06
N HIS A 20 -23.31 -42.53 22.32
CA HIS A 20 -24.64 -42.57 21.72
C HIS A 20 -25.50 -41.30 21.88
N VAL A 21 -26.40 -41.20 20.90
CA VAL A 21 -27.49 -40.25 20.71
C VAL A 21 -28.41 -40.17 21.95
N GLY A 22 -28.55 -38.97 22.50
CA GLY A 22 -29.61 -38.58 23.43
C GLY A 22 -30.27 -37.29 22.97
N ARG A 23 -31.48 -37.39 22.38
CA ARG A 23 -32.33 -36.23 22.08
C ARG A 23 -32.76 -35.56 23.40
N SER A 24 -32.37 -34.31 23.58
CA SER A 24 -32.99 -33.40 24.56
C SER A 24 -33.21 -32.04 23.90
N THR A 25 -34.47 -31.75 23.62
CA THR A 25 -34.98 -30.46 23.17
C THR A 25 -34.78 -29.37 24.24
N ARG A 26 -33.94 -28.37 23.95
CA ARG A 26 -34.09 -27.02 24.50
C ARG A 26 -33.88 -26.00 23.38
N ARG A 27 -34.97 -25.34 22.98
CA ARG A 27 -34.94 -24.10 22.21
C ARG A 27 -34.38 -23.01 23.14
N SER A 28 -33.17 -22.53 22.87
CA SER A 28 -32.69 -21.25 23.40
C SER A 28 -32.62 -20.26 22.25
N ASN A 29 -33.58 -19.35 22.23
CA ASN A 29 -33.54 -18.14 21.40
C ASN A 29 -32.33 -17.30 21.83
N LEU A 30 -31.24 -17.36 21.07
CA LEU A 30 -30.20 -16.35 21.09
C LEU A 30 -30.38 -15.48 19.85
N LYS A 31 -31.19 -14.43 19.99
CA LYS A 31 -31.09 -13.24 19.14
C LYS A 31 -29.75 -12.59 19.47
N GLY A 32 -28.71 -13.00 18.78
CA GLY A 32 -27.48 -12.22 18.70
C GLY A 32 -27.72 -11.12 17.68
N ASP A 33 -27.89 -9.89 18.15
CA ASP A 33 -27.85 -8.71 17.28
C ASP A 33 -26.44 -8.64 16.68
N VAL A 34 -26.31 -9.13 15.45
CA VAL A 34 -25.12 -8.88 14.63
C VAL A 34 -25.14 -7.40 14.32
N HIS A 35 -24.42 -6.62 15.13
CA HIS A 35 -24.00 -5.29 14.73
C HIS A 35 -23.08 -5.44 13.51
N ILE A 36 -23.68 -5.43 12.32
CA ILE A 36 -22.97 -5.16 11.08
C ILE A 36 -22.49 -3.72 11.24
N ALA A 37 -21.22 -3.56 11.60
CA ALA A 37 -20.55 -2.26 11.53
C ALA A 37 -20.80 -1.72 10.13
N ALA A 38 -21.46 -0.56 10.03
CA ALA A 38 -21.72 0.08 8.75
C ALA A 38 -20.39 0.22 8.01
N ALA A 39 -20.25 -0.46 6.89
CA ALA A 39 -19.07 -0.36 6.04
C ALA A 39 -18.89 1.12 5.70
N THR A 40 -17.76 1.69 6.12
CA THR A 40 -17.40 3.05 5.72
C THR A 40 -17.45 3.09 4.19
N PRO A 41 -18.16 4.05 3.58
CA PRO A 41 -18.27 4.09 2.13
C PRO A 41 -16.86 4.14 1.53
N ILE A 42 -16.55 3.14 0.69
CA ILE A 42 -15.26 3.01 -0.01
C ILE A 42 -15.00 4.25 -0.90
N PHE A 43 -16.07 4.95 -1.28
CA PHE A 43 -16.05 6.18 -2.07
C PHE A 43 -16.68 7.32 -1.29
N ALA A 44 -15.85 8.23 -0.78
CA ALA A 44 -16.29 9.55 -0.36
C ALA A 44 -16.02 10.54 -1.51
N PRO A 45 -16.99 11.38 -1.90
CA PRO A 45 -16.75 12.43 -2.89
C PRO A 45 -15.69 13.41 -2.35
N ALA A 46 -14.62 13.62 -3.10
CA ALA A 46 -13.56 14.57 -2.77
C ALA A 46 -13.65 15.81 -3.69
N ALA A 47 -13.51 17.00 -3.12
CA ALA A 47 -13.37 18.22 -3.92
C ALA A 47 -12.07 18.16 -4.74
N PRO A 48 -12.08 18.57 -6.03
CA PRO A 48 -10.86 18.58 -6.83
C PRO A 48 -9.89 19.64 -6.33
N SER A 49 -8.60 19.29 -6.18
CA SER A 49 -7.57 20.29 -5.87
C SER A 49 -7.47 21.31 -6.99
N ILE A 50 -7.46 22.59 -6.62
CA ILE A 50 -7.25 23.71 -7.53
C ILE A 50 -5.78 24.12 -7.65
N LEU A 51 -4.89 23.48 -6.87
CA LEU A 51 -3.46 23.79 -6.83
C LEU A 51 -2.72 23.15 -8.01
N ARG A 52 -1.92 23.98 -8.69
CA ARG A 52 -1.14 23.62 -9.88
C ARG A 52 0.00 24.62 -10.09
N GLY A 53 1.08 24.17 -10.75
CA GLY A 53 2.27 24.97 -11.00
C GLY A 53 2.82 25.61 -9.72
N ALA A 54 3.19 26.89 -9.80
CA ALA A 54 3.81 27.65 -8.70
C ALA A 54 3.05 27.58 -7.36
N ARG A 55 1.71 27.54 -7.37
CA ARG A 55 0.92 27.43 -6.11
C ARG A 55 1.08 26.07 -5.43
N LYS A 56 1.20 25.00 -6.23
CA LYS A 56 1.48 23.65 -5.70
C LYS A 56 2.93 23.57 -5.20
N GLU A 57 3.87 24.15 -5.94
CA GLU A 57 5.27 24.23 -5.54
C GLU A 57 5.44 24.97 -4.21
N GLU A 58 4.71 26.08 -4.01
CA GLU A 58 4.70 26.82 -2.75
C GLU A 58 4.17 25.97 -1.57
N LEU A 59 3.08 25.23 -1.78
CA LEU A 59 2.56 24.29 -0.77
C LEU A 59 3.63 23.25 -0.42
N VAL A 60 4.20 22.57 -1.43
CA VAL A 60 5.23 21.54 -1.22
C VAL A 60 6.45 22.12 -0.51
N TYR A 61 6.86 23.34 -0.85
CA TYR A 61 7.94 24.04 -0.15
C TYR A 61 7.62 24.24 1.35
N LYS A 62 6.40 24.69 1.69
CA LYS A 62 5.97 24.86 3.09
C LYS A 62 5.94 23.53 3.84
N LEU A 63 5.40 22.48 3.22
CA LEU A 63 5.35 21.13 3.78
C LEU A 63 6.76 20.58 4.08
N LEU A 64 7.66 20.64 3.09
CA LEU A 64 9.03 20.18 3.24
C LEU A 64 9.81 21.04 4.25
N SER A 65 9.52 22.33 4.35
CA SER A 65 10.11 23.23 5.36
C SER A 65 9.67 22.85 6.78
N ALA A 66 8.39 22.55 6.99
CA ALA A 66 7.88 22.05 8.27
C ALA A 66 8.52 20.71 8.65
N LYS A 67 8.62 19.78 7.70
CA LYS A 67 9.35 18.51 7.89
C LYS A 67 10.81 18.73 8.23
N LYS A 68 11.49 19.66 7.55
CA LYS A 68 12.89 20.00 7.83
C LYS A 68 13.04 20.56 9.26
N ALA A 69 12.15 21.46 9.68
CA ALA A 69 12.16 22.05 11.02
C ALA A 69 11.94 21.01 12.13
N SER A 70 11.23 19.91 11.87
CA SER A 70 11.07 18.83 12.85
C SER A 70 12.35 18.06 13.17
N GLY A 71 13.39 18.16 12.33
CA GLY A 71 14.64 17.41 12.47
C GLY A 71 14.53 15.91 12.16
N LYS A 72 13.34 15.39 11.83
CA LYS A 72 13.10 13.96 11.59
C LYS A 72 13.27 13.57 10.13
N THR A 73 13.68 12.33 9.85
CA THR A 73 13.65 11.72 8.51
C THR A 73 12.25 11.28 8.13
N PHE A 74 11.99 11.03 6.84
CA PHE A 74 10.70 10.46 6.42
C PHE A 74 10.45 9.09 7.05
N THR A 75 11.48 8.24 7.18
CA THR A 75 11.37 6.94 7.84
C THR A 75 10.98 7.06 9.32
N GLN A 76 11.53 8.05 10.04
CA GLN A 76 11.14 8.30 11.44
C GLN A 76 9.68 8.74 11.55
N ILE A 77 9.25 9.72 10.73
CA ILE A 77 7.86 10.19 10.71
C ILE A 77 6.93 9.04 10.33
N ALA A 78 7.26 8.27 9.30
CA ALA A 78 6.47 7.13 8.84
C ALA A 78 6.27 6.09 9.94
N LYS A 79 7.31 5.78 10.71
CA LYS A 79 7.24 4.86 11.85
C LYS A 79 6.34 5.39 12.98
N GLU A 80 6.44 6.67 13.31
CA GLU A 80 5.59 7.29 14.35
C GLU A 80 4.11 7.29 13.96
N VAL A 81 3.82 7.45 12.67
CA VAL A 81 2.46 7.66 12.15
C VAL A 81 1.82 6.35 11.63
N GLY A 82 2.61 5.28 11.48
CA GLY A 82 2.13 3.98 11.00
C GLY A 82 1.93 3.93 9.48
N LEU A 83 2.81 4.58 8.72
CA LEU A 83 2.79 4.62 7.25
C LEU A 83 4.10 4.06 6.66
N THR A 84 4.13 3.81 5.34
CA THR A 84 5.40 3.52 4.65
C THR A 84 6.19 4.81 4.42
N ASN A 85 7.52 4.71 4.39
CA ASN A 85 8.38 5.88 4.23
C ASN A 85 8.16 6.63 2.91
N LEU A 86 7.91 5.92 1.80
CA LEU A 86 7.58 6.52 0.52
C LEU A 86 6.19 7.16 0.51
N TYR A 87 5.18 6.52 1.12
CA TYR A 87 3.85 7.13 1.22
C TYR A 87 3.89 8.42 2.05
N THR A 88 4.62 8.40 3.17
CA THR A 88 4.90 9.60 3.96
C THR A 88 5.59 10.67 3.11
N ALA A 89 6.65 10.35 2.37
CA ALA A 89 7.28 11.33 1.48
C ALA A 89 6.30 11.90 0.43
N GLN A 90 5.45 11.06 -0.18
CA GLN A 90 4.43 11.49 -1.13
C GLN A 90 3.41 12.47 -0.55
N LEU A 91 3.07 12.35 0.74
CA LEU A 91 2.22 13.32 1.43
C LEU A 91 2.88 14.72 1.43
N PHE A 92 4.16 14.81 1.78
CA PHE A 92 4.91 16.08 1.78
C PHE A 92 5.17 16.65 0.38
N HIS A 93 5.18 15.80 -0.66
CA HIS A 93 5.21 16.21 -2.07
C HIS A 93 3.82 16.46 -2.67
N ASN A 94 2.75 16.37 -1.87
CA ASN A 94 1.36 16.53 -2.28
C ASN A 94 1.02 15.67 -3.53
N GLN A 95 1.45 14.40 -3.53
CA GLN A 95 1.15 13.41 -4.57
C GLN A 95 0.11 12.38 -4.11
N THR A 96 -0.22 12.37 -2.83
CA THR A 96 -1.29 11.56 -2.25
C THR A 96 -2.05 12.36 -1.21
N GLU A 97 -3.30 11.96 -0.98
CA GLU A 97 -4.20 12.54 0.01
C GLU A 97 -3.86 12.02 1.41
N LEU A 98 -3.83 12.91 2.40
CA LEU A 98 -3.77 12.58 3.82
C LEU A 98 -5.14 12.12 4.30
N LYS A 99 -5.25 10.89 4.78
CA LYS A 99 -6.51 10.37 5.30
C LYS A 99 -6.83 10.95 6.69
N PRO A 100 -8.12 11.26 7.00
CA PRO A 100 -8.51 11.87 8.26
C PRO A 100 -8.01 11.12 9.50
N ALA A 101 -8.03 9.78 9.47
CA ALA A 101 -7.58 8.93 10.57
C ALA A 101 -6.11 9.13 10.95
N THR A 102 -5.28 9.59 10.02
CA THR A 102 -3.82 9.71 10.18
C THR A 102 -3.39 11.17 10.40
N ALA A 103 -4.28 12.14 10.18
CA ALA A 103 -3.93 13.56 10.19
C ALA A 103 -3.40 14.05 11.55
N ALA A 104 -4.06 13.69 12.66
CA ALA A 104 -3.64 14.11 13.99
C ALA A 104 -2.26 13.54 14.37
N ALA A 105 -1.99 12.28 14.03
CA ALA A 105 -0.70 11.66 14.29
C ALA A 105 0.43 12.32 13.47
N LEU A 106 0.16 12.65 12.20
CA LEU A 106 1.14 13.33 11.35
C LEU A 106 1.47 14.74 11.87
N GLN A 107 0.46 15.49 12.31
CA GLN A 107 0.65 16.82 12.88
C GLN A 107 1.41 16.77 14.21
N ALA A 108 1.15 15.77 15.06
CA ALA A 108 1.94 15.54 16.27
C ALA A 108 3.40 15.17 15.95
N ALA A 109 3.63 14.36 14.91
CA ALA A 109 4.97 13.98 14.47
C ALA A 109 5.76 15.16 13.88
N VAL A 110 5.07 16.10 13.20
CA VAL A 110 5.64 17.30 12.58
C VAL A 110 4.87 18.54 13.03
N PRO A 111 5.19 19.12 14.21
CA PRO A 111 4.43 20.23 14.79
C PRO A 111 4.40 21.52 13.96
N GLY A 112 5.29 21.66 12.97
CA GLY A 112 5.29 22.78 12.02
C GLY A 112 4.20 22.68 10.94
N LEU A 113 3.46 21.56 10.86
CA LEU A 113 2.29 21.45 9.99
C LEU A 113 1.12 22.22 10.62
N THR A 114 0.82 23.40 10.07
CA THR A 114 -0.34 24.18 10.48
C THR A 114 -1.64 23.50 10.06
N ASP A 115 -2.75 23.84 10.71
CA ASP A 115 -4.07 23.29 10.36
C ASP A 115 -4.41 23.53 8.88
N GLU A 116 -4.08 24.71 8.35
CA GLU A 116 -4.25 25.04 6.92
C GLU A 116 -3.49 24.08 6.00
N LEU A 117 -2.23 23.75 6.33
CA LEU A 117 -1.44 22.79 5.55
C LEU A 117 -2.04 21.38 5.63
N VAL A 118 -2.48 20.97 6.82
CA VAL A 118 -3.11 19.66 7.03
C VAL A 118 -4.43 19.54 6.26
N GLU A 119 -5.26 20.58 6.25
CA GLU A 119 -6.49 20.59 5.47
C GLU A 119 -6.21 20.50 3.97
N GLU A 120 -5.22 21.22 3.45
CA GLU A 120 -4.85 21.10 2.03
C GLU A 120 -4.29 19.71 1.69
N MET A 121 -3.56 19.07 2.61
CA MET A 121 -3.09 17.69 2.43
C MET A 121 -4.24 16.67 2.34
N LYS A 122 -5.42 16.95 2.93
CA LYS A 122 -6.62 16.09 2.85
C LYS A 122 -7.37 16.24 1.53
N VAL A 123 -7.04 17.23 0.71
CA VAL A 123 -7.65 17.40 -0.62
C VAL A 123 -7.01 16.42 -1.61
N SER A 124 -7.83 15.79 -2.46
CA SER A 124 -7.32 14.90 -3.52
C SER A 124 -6.44 15.70 -4.50
N PRO A 125 -5.12 15.46 -4.55
CA PRO A 125 -4.21 16.34 -5.26
C PRO A 125 -4.25 16.12 -6.77
N LEU A 126 -3.97 17.18 -7.54
CA LEU A 126 -3.57 17.03 -8.93
C LEU A 126 -2.14 16.47 -8.96
N ARG A 127 -2.04 15.14 -9.11
CA ARG A 127 -0.75 14.42 -9.20
C ARG A 127 0.01 14.88 -10.43
N GLN A 128 1.26 15.30 -10.22
CA GLN A 128 2.14 15.81 -11.27
C GLN A 128 3.58 15.75 -10.77
N PHE A 129 4.52 15.49 -11.67
CA PHE A 129 5.95 15.52 -11.38
C PHE A 129 6.63 16.48 -12.35
N ASP A 130 7.78 17.01 -11.94
CA ASP A 130 8.64 17.81 -12.84
C ASP A 130 9.24 16.88 -13.91
N PRO A 131 8.97 17.07 -15.21
CA PRO A 131 9.56 16.26 -16.26
C PRO A 131 11.10 16.27 -16.25
N SER A 132 11.73 17.31 -15.72
CA SER A 132 13.19 17.42 -15.60
C SER A 132 13.78 16.44 -14.59
N ILE A 133 12.97 15.84 -13.71
CA ILE A 133 13.42 14.90 -12.67
C ILE A 133 14.17 13.70 -13.24
N ILE A 134 13.90 13.33 -14.50
CA ILE A 134 14.61 12.25 -15.19
C ILE A 134 16.10 12.55 -15.42
N GLN A 135 16.51 13.82 -15.32
CA GLN A 135 17.92 14.22 -15.39
C GLN A 135 18.66 13.97 -14.06
N GLU A 136 17.92 13.79 -12.96
CA GLU A 136 18.51 13.47 -11.67
C GLU A 136 19.03 12.02 -11.69
N PRO A 137 20.32 11.77 -11.36
CA PRO A 137 20.93 10.46 -11.52
C PRO A 137 20.22 9.32 -10.77
N THR A 138 19.71 9.53 -9.56
CA THR A 138 19.00 8.49 -8.79
C THR A 138 17.74 8.05 -9.51
N VAL A 139 16.94 8.99 -10.00
CA VAL A 139 15.71 8.71 -10.76
C VAL A 139 16.04 8.11 -12.14
N TYR A 140 17.06 8.62 -12.83
CA TYR A 140 17.49 8.08 -14.12
C TYR A 140 17.87 6.59 -14.03
N ARG A 141 18.61 6.19 -12.97
CA ARG A 141 19.02 4.79 -12.79
C ARG A 141 17.84 3.85 -12.53
N LEU A 142 16.81 4.32 -11.84
CA LEU A 142 15.57 3.54 -11.67
C LEU A 142 14.81 3.40 -12.98
N TYR A 143 14.73 4.47 -13.77
CA TYR A 143 14.14 4.42 -15.11
C TYR A 143 14.91 3.46 -16.03
N GLU A 144 16.24 3.54 -16.06
CA GLU A 144 17.11 2.64 -16.83
C GLU A 144 16.92 1.17 -16.43
N ALA A 145 16.84 0.88 -15.12
CA ALA A 145 16.59 -0.46 -14.63
C ALA A 145 15.22 -1.00 -15.09
N ILE A 146 14.16 -0.18 -15.03
CA ILE A 146 12.82 -0.56 -15.51
C ILE A 146 12.86 -0.87 -17.01
N MET A 147 13.52 -0.03 -17.80
CA MET A 147 13.61 -0.21 -19.25
C MET A 147 14.43 -1.45 -19.62
N LEU A 148 15.53 -1.71 -18.92
CA LEU A 148 16.40 -2.86 -19.19
C LEU A 148 15.75 -4.19 -18.80
N TYR A 149 15.11 -4.25 -17.62
CA TYR A 149 14.48 -5.47 -17.11
C TYR A 149 13.02 -5.64 -17.55
N GLY A 150 12.42 -4.67 -18.23
CA GLY A 150 10.98 -4.62 -18.50
C GLY A 150 10.43 -5.87 -19.19
N GLU A 151 11.09 -6.34 -20.25
CA GLU A 151 10.67 -7.56 -20.95
C GLU A 151 10.79 -8.81 -20.06
N SER A 152 11.86 -8.92 -19.27
CA SER A 152 12.07 -10.04 -18.35
C SER A 152 11.03 -10.03 -17.22
N ILE A 153 10.77 -8.87 -16.63
CA ILE A 153 9.73 -8.69 -15.60
C ILE A 153 8.36 -9.07 -16.17
N LYS A 154 8.04 -8.63 -17.40
CA LYS A 154 6.77 -8.98 -18.06
C LYS A 154 6.66 -10.49 -18.31
N ALA A 155 7.72 -11.14 -18.78
CA ALA A 155 7.72 -12.58 -19.03
C ALA A 155 7.45 -13.37 -17.74
N ILE A 156 8.22 -13.09 -16.67
CA ILE A 156 8.05 -13.73 -15.37
C ILE A 156 6.65 -13.45 -14.79
N ALA A 157 6.16 -12.21 -14.88
CA ALA A 157 4.82 -11.87 -14.41
C ALA A 157 3.73 -12.68 -15.13
N ASN A 158 3.88 -12.88 -16.44
CA ASN A 158 2.94 -13.69 -17.21
C ASN A 158 3.02 -15.18 -16.85
N GLU A 159 4.22 -15.72 -16.59
CA GLU A 159 4.42 -17.10 -16.16
C GLU A 159 3.79 -17.38 -14.80
N GLU A 160 3.96 -16.46 -13.84
CA GLU A 160 3.56 -16.63 -12.44
C GLU A 160 2.11 -16.18 -12.16
N PHE A 161 1.61 -15.15 -12.85
CA PHE A 161 0.32 -14.52 -12.57
C PHE A 161 -0.67 -14.53 -13.75
N GLY A 162 -0.21 -14.83 -14.97
CA GLY A 162 -1.02 -14.79 -16.18
C GLY A 162 -1.12 -13.40 -16.82
N ASP A 163 -2.10 -13.19 -17.69
CA ASP A 163 -2.28 -11.92 -18.40
C ASP A 163 -2.91 -10.84 -17.52
N GLY A 164 -2.15 -9.78 -17.23
CA GLY A 164 -2.58 -8.69 -16.37
C GLY A 164 -1.47 -7.68 -16.08
N ILE A 165 -1.68 -6.86 -15.04
CA ILE A 165 -0.73 -5.83 -14.60
C ILE A 165 -0.62 -5.76 -13.07
N MET A 166 0.52 -5.26 -12.58
CA MET A 166 0.66 -4.82 -11.19
C MET A 166 0.05 -3.42 -11.03
N SER A 167 -0.85 -3.24 -10.08
CA SER A 167 -1.46 -1.95 -9.77
C SER A 167 -0.43 -0.97 -9.20
N ALA A 168 -0.48 0.29 -9.64
CA ALA A 168 0.26 1.41 -9.04
C ALA A 168 -0.59 2.25 -8.05
N ILE A 169 -1.87 1.88 -7.86
CA ILE A 169 -2.80 2.54 -6.94
C ILE A 169 -2.97 1.72 -5.66
N ASP A 170 -3.27 0.43 -5.83
CA ASP A 170 -3.32 -0.55 -4.75
C ASP A 170 -1.92 -1.15 -4.59
N MET A 171 -1.00 -0.32 -4.08
CA MET A 171 0.42 -0.62 -3.97
C MET A 171 1.00 -0.05 -2.68
N PHE A 172 1.81 -0.87 -2.01
CA PHE A 172 2.70 -0.45 -0.92
C PHE A 172 4.12 -0.29 -1.46
N ALA A 173 4.78 0.79 -1.09
CA ALA A 173 6.16 1.05 -1.52
C ALA A 173 7.04 1.48 -0.34
N THR A 174 8.28 0.98 -0.30
CA THR A 174 9.32 1.37 0.67
C THR A 174 10.69 1.56 0.00
N VAL A 175 11.52 2.40 0.60
CA VAL A 175 12.97 2.49 0.34
C VAL A 175 13.70 2.14 1.63
N ASP A 176 14.46 1.06 1.61
CA ASP A 176 15.20 0.56 2.77
C ASP A 176 16.67 0.32 2.40
N ASP A 177 17.48 -0.06 3.38
CA ASP A 177 18.86 -0.47 3.16
C ASP A 177 19.17 -1.85 3.73
N VAL A 178 20.10 -2.53 3.07
CA VAL A 178 20.65 -3.82 3.50
C VAL A 178 22.16 -3.82 3.34
N VAL A 179 22.84 -4.71 4.06
CA VAL A 179 24.28 -4.90 3.92
C VAL A 179 24.54 -5.94 2.83
N GLY A 180 25.32 -5.57 1.83
CA GLY A 180 25.73 -6.46 0.75
C GLY A 180 26.79 -7.46 1.17
N SER A 181 27.09 -8.41 0.28
CA SER A 181 28.06 -9.49 0.56
C SER A 181 29.49 -8.98 0.76
N ALA A 182 29.84 -7.81 0.24
CA ALA A 182 31.13 -7.17 0.48
C ALA A 182 31.08 -6.16 1.63
N GLY A 183 30.01 -6.15 2.43
CA GLY A 183 29.80 -5.19 3.52
C GLY A 183 29.32 -3.81 3.05
N GLU A 184 29.05 -3.63 1.76
CA GLU A 184 28.61 -2.35 1.22
C GLU A 184 27.14 -2.07 1.55
N LYS A 185 26.79 -0.79 1.71
CA LYS A 185 25.40 -0.37 1.89
C LYS A 185 24.66 -0.49 0.56
N ARG A 186 23.58 -1.29 0.52
CA ARG A 186 22.73 -1.46 -0.65
C ARG A 186 21.36 -0.85 -0.39
N MET A 187 20.83 -0.14 -1.37
CA MET A 187 19.47 0.38 -1.34
C MET A 187 18.51 -0.68 -1.88
N VAL A 188 17.40 -0.90 -1.17
CA VAL A 188 16.32 -1.81 -1.56
C VAL A 188 15.07 -0.98 -1.77
N ILE A 189 14.45 -1.15 -2.94
CA ILE A 189 13.14 -0.57 -3.24
C ILE A 189 12.16 -1.73 -3.34
N THR A 190 11.11 -1.69 -2.52
CA THR A 190 10.04 -2.69 -2.57
C THR A 190 8.81 -2.06 -3.18
N LEU A 191 8.27 -2.68 -4.23
CA LEU A 191 6.98 -2.33 -4.84
C LEU A 191 6.07 -3.55 -4.69
N ASN A 192 5.09 -3.47 -3.78
CA ASN A 192 4.13 -4.54 -3.52
C ASN A 192 2.76 -4.09 -4.00
N GLY A 193 2.46 -4.36 -5.27
CA GLY A 193 1.22 -3.99 -5.93
C GLY A 193 0.27 -5.16 -6.11
N LYS A 194 -1.03 -4.91 -6.00
CA LYS A 194 -2.07 -5.89 -6.32
C LYS A 194 -2.05 -6.24 -7.80
N PHE A 195 -2.07 -7.54 -8.12
CA PHE A 195 -2.20 -8.01 -9.49
C PHE A 195 -3.65 -7.85 -10.00
N LEU A 196 -3.80 -7.35 -11.22
CA LEU A 196 -5.07 -7.10 -11.89
C LEU A 196 -5.10 -7.89 -13.20
N PRO A 197 -5.80 -9.05 -13.25
CA PRO A 197 -5.90 -9.83 -14.47
C PRO A 197 -6.77 -9.12 -15.52
N HIS A 198 -6.41 -9.29 -16.79
CA HIS A 198 -7.31 -8.91 -17.88
C HIS A 198 -8.57 -9.79 -17.85
N ILE A 199 -9.73 -9.17 -18.02
CA ILE A 199 -11.01 -9.87 -18.07
C ILE A 199 -11.49 -10.00 -19.51
N GLU A 200 -12.17 -11.10 -19.81
CA GLU A 200 -12.95 -11.24 -21.03
C GLU A 200 -14.20 -10.34 -20.93
N GLN A 201 -14.34 -9.39 -21.86
CA GLN A 201 -15.44 -8.44 -21.88
C GLN A 201 -16.69 -9.07 -22.49
N LYS A 202 -17.43 -9.83 -21.68
CA LYS A 202 -18.68 -10.45 -22.10
C LYS A 202 -19.84 -9.46 -22.01
N THR A 203 -20.63 -9.37 -23.08
CA THR A 203 -21.77 -8.42 -23.17
C THR A 203 -22.77 -8.65 -22.05
N GLU A 204 -23.01 -9.88 -21.62
CA GLU A 204 -23.91 -10.19 -20.50
C GLU A 204 -23.45 -9.61 -19.14
N ASN A 205 -22.17 -9.26 -19.02
CA ASN A 205 -21.61 -8.65 -17.81
C ASN A 205 -21.62 -7.10 -17.86
N ILE A 206 -22.03 -6.49 -18.98
CA ILE A 206 -22.12 -5.04 -19.07
C ILE A 206 -23.35 -4.56 -18.27
N THR A 207 -23.11 -3.88 -17.15
CA THR A 207 -24.18 -3.30 -16.33
C THR A 207 -24.60 -1.90 -16.78
N ALA A 208 -23.88 -1.32 -17.73
CA ALA A 208 -24.24 -0.04 -18.34
C ALA A 208 -25.45 -0.23 -19.26
N ARG A 209 -26.44 0.66 -19.18
CA ARG A 209 -27.55 0.68 -20.14
C ARG A 209 -26.98 1.00 -21.53
N SER A 210 -27.16 0.10 -22.48
CA SER A 210 -26.77 0.33 -23.88
C SER A 210 -27.37 1.65 -24.40
N PRO A 211 -26.58 2.59 -24.93
CA PRO A 211 -27.11 3.80 -25.50
C PRO A 211 -27.79 3.49 -26.85
N LYS A 212 -29.13 3.34 -26.77
CA LYS A 212 -30.17 3.39 -27.81
C LYS A 212 -30.29 2.23 -28.83
N PRO A 213 -31.54 1.80 -29.12
CA PRO A 213 -31.88 1.16 -30.39
C PRO A 213 -31.93 2.20 -31.53
N GLU A 214 -31.60 1.75 -32.74
CA GLU A 214 -31.70 2.48 -34.01
C GLU A 214 -33.09 3.06 -34.29
#